data_AF-A0A2G4YV92-F1
#
_entry.id   AF-A0A2G4YV92-F1
#
_cell.length_a   1.000
_cell.length_b   1.000
_cell.length_c   1.000
_cell.angle_alpha   90.00
_cell.angle_beta   90.00
_cell.angle_gamma   90.00
#
_symmetry.space_group_name_H-M   'P 1'
#
loop_
_entity.id
_entity.type
_entity.pdbx_description
1 polymer ?
#
loop_
_entity_poly.entity_id
_entity_poly.type
_entity_poly.pdbx_seq_one_letter_code
_entity_poly.pdbx_strand_id
1 'polypeptide(L)'
;MLQSVQTIHRDSEKNNTTLEKNTSHPKKITRASTIVLALLPLSACGGGGSSPTTTAPPVAPPATPDFTEDPTNVFVARDDSARTLDKGTATANLTVTGKAGDDSITTGSGADIIIGAGGGDTISSGAGVDFIRGGEGLDTIDAGSGDDVIVVVGTTSADQYDGNDITNPAGSGMDLSSLLSLADLNGRTVSEVVSGETIDGGGGNNTLYIYGTVDLTGVTLTNLTQLVVNSDVTLTQAQINQFTTIKGDGSSVLNITVPDGADGVVLDFSNVDLTGIGEINVSGNITITISSLADLEGVGNFITSGGASFNLAFIAGETPTEISLQEISDMFAGVTSINLGDHVTLKVDAPELLAELGITSISGNGSLQADDTIEARTALDNIVLEVGAIYAQTDNFTTAEDTQIYLSISDDILGNDSSLYGSDVTFNNISLSGSSTENATVRIDYDLGVVIITPNENYTGALELTYNISDFEGNQTSGDVSVDVASVDDPATAYGATAIVSIGETRKLSIDGIVEIGGIIIDRDGDQLHIQDVDSDLSSLVIHVVSTTHGSV
;
A
#
# COMPACT_ATOMS: atom_id res chain seq x y z
N MET A 1 65.01 17.59 17.72
CA MET A 1 65.00 17.08 19.11
C MET A 1 64.30 15.73 19.06
N LEU A 2 65.03 14.60 19.00
CA LEU A 2 65.27 13.67 20.12
C LEU A 2 64.01 13.48 21.00
N GLN A 3 63.47 12.30 21.27
CA GLN A 3 63.94 10.93 21.05
C GLN A 3 62.76 9.97 21.32
N SER A 4 62.63 8.92 20.51
CA SER A 4 61.88 7.70 20.81
C SER A 4 62.58 6.92 21.92
N VAL A 5 61.84 6.30 22.86
CA VAL A 5 62.36 5.20 23.69
C VAL A 5 61.30 4.12 23.83
N GLN A 6 61.73 2.92 23.43
CA GLN A 6 61.09 1.61 23.51
C GLN A 6 61.91 0.80 24.52
N THR A 7 61.31 0.12 25.51
CA THR A 7 61.89 -1.04 26.25
C THR A 7 60.73 -1.72 27.02
N ILE A 8 60.22 -2.89 26.63
CA ILE A 8 60.68 -4.29 26.84
C ILE A 8 60.64 -4.79 28.30
N HIS A 9 59.86 -5.86 28.45
CA HIS A 9 59.72 -6.92 29.47
C HIS A 9 60.65 -6.99 30.70
N ARG A 10 60.02 -7.35 31.85
CA ARG A 10 60.39 -8.56 32.61
C ARG A 10 59.31 -9.00 33.60
N ASP A 11 59.10 -10.32 33.61
CA ASP A 11 58.32 -11.14 34.54
C ASP A 11 58.73 -10.98 36.02
N SER A 12 57.79 -11.18 36.96
CA SER A 12 57.83 -12.34 37.88
C SER A 12 56.61 -12.42 38.83
N GLU A 13 56.06 -13.63 38.92
CA GLU A 13 55.56 -14.32 40.13
C GLU A 13 54.25 -13.86 40.81
N LYS A 14 53.14 -14.61 40.66
CA LYS A 14 52.77 -15.92 41.26
C LYS A 14 52.26 -15.84 42.72
N ASN A 15 50.94 -15.96 42.86
CA ASN A 15 50.22 -16.65 43.94
C ASN A 15 48.92 -17.14 43.29
N ASN A 16 48.75 -18.38 42.84
CA ASN A 16 48.77 -19.68 43.52
C ASN A 16 47.69 -19.85 44.59
N THR A 17 46.50 -20.30 44.17
CA THR A 17 45.71 -21.29 44.90
C THR A 17 45.10 -22.27 43.91
N THR A 18 45.81 -23.38 43.75
CA THR A 18 45.40 -24.66 43.18
C THR A 18 44.23 -25.25 43.97
N LEU A 19 43.19 -25.72 43.27
CA LEU A 19 42.31 -26.78 43.77
C LEU A 19 42.52 -28.01 42.87
N GLU A 20 43.03 -29.05 43.51
CA GLU A 20 43.55 -30.26 42.90
C GLU A 20 42.46 -31.11 42.24
N LYS A 21 42.81 -31.66 41.08
CA LYS A 21 42.21 -32.87 40.51
C LYS A 21 42.33 -34.01 41.52
N ASN A 22 41.20 -34.56 41.93
CA ASN A 22 41.17 -35.90 42.54
C ASN A 22 40.42 -36.86 41.60
N THR A 23 41.21 -37.58 40.81
CA THR A 23 40.77 -38.72 40.00
C THR A 23 40.48 -39.92 40.90
N SER A 24 39.22 -40.33 41.00
CA SER A 24 38.83 -41.59 41.63
C SER A 24 37.71 -42.24 40.82
N HIS A 25 38.03 -43.43 40.31
CA HIS A 25 37.24 -44.29 39.43
C HIS A 25 35.82 -44.59 39.93
N PRO A 26 34.76 -44.49 39.10
CA PRO A 26 33.49 -45.13 39.42
C PRO A 26 33.56 -46.63 39.03
N LYS A 27 33.69 -47.50 40.04
CA LYS A 27 33.39 -48.92 39.90
C LYS A 27 31.90 -49.08 39.60
N LYS A 28 31.57 -49.47 38.37
CA LYS A 28 30.27 -50.03 37.98
C LYS A 28 29.96 -51.25 38.84
N ILE A 29 28.97 -51.16 39.72
CA ILE A 29 28.31 -52.32 40.34
C ILE A 29 27.01 -52.52 39.60
N THR A 30 27.06 -53.37 38.57
CA THR A 30 25.88 -53.91 37.90
C THR A 30 25.39 -55.08 38.74
N ARG A 31 24.34 -54.91 39.56
CA ARG A 31 23.57 -56.04 40.08
C ARG A 31 22.34 -56.23 39.21
N ALA A 32 22.48 -57.12 38.22
CA ALA A 32 21.35 -57.76 37.57
C ALA A 32 20.78 -58.80 38.54
N SER A 33 19.66 -58.51 39.18
CA SER A 33 18.86 -59.52 39.88
C SER A 33 17.91 -60.14 38.86
N THR A 34 18.39 -61.18 38.19
CA THR A 34 17.57 -62.09 37.39
C THR A 34 16.78 -62.98 38.35
N ILE A 35 15.50 -62.68 38.56
CA ILE A 35 14.58 -63.62 39.19
C ILE A 35 14.09 -64.57 38.09
N VAL A 36 14.63 -65.78 38.07
CA VAL A 36 14.09 -66.91 37.32
C VAL A 36 12.94 -67.49 38.15
N LEU A 37 11.70 -67.19 37.77
CA LEU A 37 10.54 -67.87 38.33
C LEU A 37 10.16 -69.01 37.39
N ALA A 38 10.41 -70.24 37.84
CA ALA A 38 10.06 -71.46 37.14
C ALA A 38 8.54 -71.59 37.00
N LEU A 39 8.04 -71.69 35.76
CA LEU A 39 6.69 -72.18 35.51
C LEU A 39 6.63 -73.69 35.75
N LEU A 40 5.87 -74.10 36.76
CA LEU A 40 5.32 -75.45 36.87
C LEU A 40 3.89 -75.42 36.30
N PRO A 41 3.49 -76.32 35.37
CA PRO A 41 2.10 -76.45 34.98
C PRO A 41 1.35 -77.24 36.06
N LEU A 42 0.46 -76.57 36.81
CA LEU A 42 -0.57 -77.24 37.59
C LEU A 42 -1.81 -77.43 36.73
N SER A 43 -2.17 -78.71 36.57
CA SER A 43 -3.36 -79.18 35.88
C SER A 43 -4.65 -78.63 36.50
N ALA A 44 -5.58 -78.35 35.60
CA ALA A 44 -6.95 -77.96 35.87
C ALA A 44 -7.70 -78.90 36.84
N CYS A 45 -8.51 -78.31 37.71
CA CYS A 45 -9.69 -78.96 38.28
C CYS A 45 -10.81 -77.93 38.52
N GLY A 46 -11.87 -78.09 37.72
CA GLY A 46 -13.28 -77.73 37.91
C GLY A 46 -13.74 -76.66 38.91
N GLY A 47 -14.46 -75.67 38.36
CA GLY A 47 -15.86 -75.45 38.72
C GLY A 47 -16.17 -74.34 39.73
N GLY A 48 -16.91 -73.32 39.29
CA GLY A 48 -17.65 -72.41 40.17
C GLY A 48 -17.76 -70.99 39.62
N GLY A 49 -18.83 -70.70 38.89
CA GLY A 49 -19.13 -69.35 38.42
C GLY A 49 -19.43 -68.40 39.59
N SER A 50 -18.67 -67.32 39.67
CA SER A 50 -19.10 -66.03 40.23
C SER A 50 -18.19 -64.98 39.62
N SER A 51 -18.76 -64.17 38.72
CA SER A 51 -18.09 -63.01 38.12
C SER A 51 -17.67 -62.06 39.25
N PRO A 52 -16.37 -61.77 39.47
CA PRO A 52 -16.02 -60.67 40.34
C PRO A 52 -16.46 -59.41 39.61
N THR A 53 -17.46 -58.72 40.15
CA THR A 53 -17.76 -57.34 39.78
C THR A 53 -16.50 -56.54 40.00
N THR A 54 -15.75 -56.30 38.92
CA THR A 54 -14.73 -55.27 38.85
C THR A 54 -15.49 -53.95 38.99
N THR A 55 -15.67 -53.49 40.22
CA THR A 55 -16.00 -52.08 40.44
C THR A 55 -14.88 -51.31 39.77
N ALA A 56 -15.21 -50.57 38.71
CA ALA A 56 -14.29 -49.64 38.09
C ALA A 56 -13.60 -48.81 39.19
N PRO A 57 -12.31 -48.47 39.04
CA PRO A 57 -11.68 -47.51 39.95
C PRO A 57 -12.62 -46.31 40.12
N PRO A 58 -12.74 -45.73 41.33
CA PRO A 58 -13.61 -44.58 41.54
C PRO A 58 -13.32 -43.57 40.44
N VAL A 59 -14.35 -43.23 39.67
CA VAL A 59 -14.27 -42.15 38.67
C VAL A 59 -13.65 -40.97 39.39
N ALA A 60 -12.49 -40.50 38.91
CA ALA A 60 -11.84 -39.34 39.50
C ALA A 60 -12.92 -38.26 39.65
N PRO A 61 -13.00 -37.56 40.80
CA PRO A 61 -13.95 -36.47 40.94
C PRO A 61 -13.81 -35.57 39.71
N PRO A 62 -14.92 -35.12 39.09
CA PRO A 62 -14.84 -34.29 37.89
C PRO A 62 -13.85 -33.17 38.19
N ALA A 63 -12.89 -32.98 37.27
CA ALA A 63 -11.92 -31.92 37.40
C ALA A 63 -12.70 -30.63 37.72
N THR A 64 -12.27 -29.93 38.76
CA THR A 64 -12.85 -28.63 39.07
C THR A 64 -12.75 -27.79 37.80
N PRO A 65 -13.85 -27.18 37.32
CA PRO A 65 -13.79 -26.31 36.16
C PRO A 65 -12.71 -25.27 36.37
N ASP A 66 -11.94 -25.00 35.32
CA ASP A 66 -10.80 -24.09 35.35
C ASP A 66 -11.22 -22.61 35.51
N PHE A 67 -12.41 -22.28 34.99
CA PHE A 67 -13.05 -20.97 35.12
C PHE A 67 -14.29 -21.05 36.01
N THR A 68 -14.57 -19.98 36.74
CA THR A 68 -15.85 -19.78 37.44
C THR A 68 -16.76 -18.95 36.56
N GLU A 69 -18.00 -19.40 36.36
CA GLU A 69 -19.03 -18.65 35.66
C GLU A 69 -19.96 -17.98 36.68
N ASP A 70 -19.88 -16.66 36.84
CA ASP A 70 -20.80 -15.87 37.66
C ASP A 70 -20.66 -14.36 37.34
N PRO A 71 -21.69 -13.72 36.75
CA PRO A 71 -22.97 -14.26 36.30
C PRO A 71 -22.84 -15.12 35.02
N THR A 72 -23.97 -15.58 34.46
CA THR A 72 -24.00 -16.33 33.19
C THR A 72 -23.22 -15.61 32.08
N ASN A 73 -22.45 -16.39 31.31
CA ASN A 73 -21.53 -15.95 30.24
C ASN A 73 -20.33 -15.11 30.70
N VAL A 74 -20.13 -14.91 32.00
CA VAL A 74 -18.94 -14.22 32.54
C VAL A 74 -18.03 -15.25 33.20
N PHE A 75 -16.89 -15.52 32.58
CA PHE A 75 -15.91 -16.53 33.00
C PHE A 75 -14.68 -15.86 33.59
N VAL A 76 -14.31 -16.24 34.81
CA VAL A 76 -13.08 -15.75 35.47
C VAL A 76 -12.21 -16.94 35.91
N ALA A 77 -10.93 -16.91 35.55
CA ALA A 77 -9.95 -17.92 35.96
C ALA A 77 -9.90 -18.02 37.49
N ARG A 78 -9.81 -19.24 38.02
CA ARG A 78 -9.96 -19.48 39.46
C ARG A 78 -8.77 -19.04 40.29
N ASP A 79 -7.58 -19.14 39.74
CA ASP A 79 -6.31 -18.75 40.34
C ASP A 79 -5.28 -18.45 39.24
N ASP A 80 -4.04 -18.19 39.64
CA ASP A 80 -2.95 -17.74 38.78
C ASP A 80 -2.20 -18.89 38.06
N SER A 81 -2.79 -20.09 37.99
CA SER A 81 -2.23 -21.23 37.25
C SER A 81 -2.86 -21.31 35.86
N ALA A 82 -2.13 -21.83 34.88
CA ALA A 82 -2.64 -22.11 33.53
C ALA A 82 -4.03 -22.79 33.54
N ARG A 83 -4.98 -22.21 32.81
CA ARG A 83 -6.37 -22.65 32.67
C ARG A 83 -6.76 -22.90 31.22
N THR A 84 -7.84 -23.65 31.04
CA THR A 84 -8.42 -23.85 29.71
C THR A 84 -9.92 -23.54 29.74
N LEU A 85 -10.35 -22.64 28.86
CA LEU A 85 -11.74 -22.39 28.54
C LEU A 85 -11.98 -22.77 27.08
N ASP A 86 -12.85 -23.76 26.85
CA ASP A 86 -13.33 -24.11 25.51
C ASP A 86 -14.83 -23.84 25.41
N LYS A 87 -15.16 -22.77 24.68
CA LYS A 87 -16.51 -22.34 24.33
C LYS A 87 -16.65 -22.14 22.82
N GLY A 88 -15.90 -22.89 22.02
CA GLY A 88 -15.87 -22.78 20.54
C GLY A 88 -17.22 -22.90 19.83
N THR A 89 -18.24 -23.46 20.49
CA THR A 89 -19.61 -23.59 19.93
C THR A 89 -20.60 -22.62 20.55
N ALA A 90 -20.17 -21.72 21.44
CA ALA A 90 -21.03 -20.71 22.02
C ALA A 90 -21.45 -19.72 20.92
N THR A 91 -22.67 -19.21 21.00
CA THR A 91 -23.19 -18.19 20.07
C THR A 91 -23.63 -16.93 20.80
N ALA A 92 -23.43 -16.90 22.12
CA ALA A 92 -23.77 -15.77 22.96
C ALA A 92 -22.47 -15.03 23.30
N ASN A 93 -22.57 -13.72 23.48
CA ASN A 93 -21.46 -12.89 23.95
C ASN A 93 -20.97 -13.38 25.30
N LEU A 94 -19.66 -13.54 25.40
CA LEU A 94 -18.93 -13.97 26.58
C LEU A 94 -18.06 -12.83 27.08
N THR A 95 -17.85 -12.79 28.39
CA THR A 95 -16.80 -12.00 29.01
C THR A 95 -15.87 -12.96 29.70
N VAL A 96 -14.60 -12.98 29.32
CA VAL A 96 -13.61 -13.91 29.82
C VAL A 96 -12.45 -13.13 30.41
N THR A 97 -12.08 -13.46 31.64
CA THR A 97 -10.91 -12.89 32.32
C THR A 97 -10.04 -14.02 32.83
N GLY A 98 -8.85 -14.14 32.25
CA GLY A 98 -7.74 -14.97 32.75
C GLY A 98 -7.13 -14.39 34.01
N LYS A 99 -5.94 -14.90 34.37
CA LYS A 99 -5.11 -14.40 35.48
C LYS A 99 -3.64 -14.43 35.06
N ALA A 100 -2.70 -14.66 35.96
CA ALA A 100 -1.26 -14.60 35.66
C ALA A 100 -0.67 -15.91 35.08
N GLY A 101 -1.49 -16.90 34.76
CA GLY A 101 -1.03 -18.20 34.27
C GLY A 101 -1.31 -18.34 32.78
N ASP A 102 -0.48 -19.12 32.07
CA ASP A 102 -0.60 -19.38 30.63
C ASP A 102 -1.97 -20.03 30.28
N ASP A 103 -2.95 -19.21 29.93
CA ASP A 103 -4.33 -19.62 29.72
C ASP A 103 -4.60 -19.95 28.25
N SER A 104 -5.36 -21.00 28.00
CA SER A 104 -5.89 -21.33 26.67
C SER A 104 -7.37 -21.00 26.63
N ILE A 105 -7.72 -19.95 25.90
CA ILE A 105 -9.06 -19.38 25.84
C ILE A 105 -9.59 -19.51 24.42
N THR A 106 -10.69 -20.24 24.26
CA THR A 106 -11.44 -20.33 23.00
C THR A 106 -12.87 -19.91 23.24
N THR A 107 -13.33 -18.86 22.56
CA THR A 107 -14.73 -18.40 22.58
C THR A 107 -15.43 -18.69 21.26
N GLY A 108 -16.60 -18.09 21.02
CA GLY A 108 -17.60 -18.62 20.10
C GLY A 108 -17.88 -17.72 18.90
N SER A 109 -19.14 -17.69 18.47
CA SER A 109 -19.60 -16.76 17.42
C SER A 109 -20.24 -15.48 17.99
N GLY A 110 -20.02 -15.19 19.28
CA GLY A 110 -20.58 -14.03 19.97
C GLY A 110 -19.66 -12.82 19.83
N ALA A 111 -20.14 -11.62 20.16
CA ALA A 111 -19.23 -10.48 20.34
C ALA A 111 -18.65 -10.56 21.74
N ASP A 112 -17.44 -11.09 21.84
CA ASP A 112 -16.81 -11.51 23.09
C ASP A 112 -15.83 -10.45 23.61
N ILE A 113 -15.65 -10.41 24.94
CA ILE A 113 -14.65 -9.58 25.62
C ILE A 113 -13.68 -10.51 26.31
N ILE A 114 -12.39 -10.43 25.99
CA ILE A 114 -11.36 -11.35 26.49
C ILE A 114 -10.18 -10.55 27.05
N ILE A 115 -9.83 -10.84 28.30
CA ILE A 115 -8.64 -10.32 28.97
C ILE A 115 -7.83 -11.55 29.43
N GLY A 116 -6.66 -11.79 28.85
CA GLY A 116 -5.75 -12.87 29.29
C GLY A 116 -5.09 -12.56 30.63
N ALA A 117 -4.70 -11.30 30.80
CA ALA A 117 -4.07 -10.68 31.97
C ALA A 117 -2.55 -10.90 32.06
N GLY A 118 -2.06 -12.07 32.44
CA GLY A 118 -0.62 -12.31 32.40
C GLY A 118 -0.27 -13.78 32.25
N GLY A 119 0.98 -14.06 31.88
CA GLY A 119 1.35 -15.38 31.38
C GLY A 119 1.30 -15.40 29.85
N GLY A 120 1.78 -16.48 29.23
CA GLY A 120 1.73 -16.63 27.78
C GLY A 120 0.41 -17.25 27.35
N ASP A 121 -0.55 -16.42 26.99
CA ASP A 121 -1.92 -16.84 26.69
C ASP A 121 -2.09 -17.26 25.23
N THR A 122 -2.95 -18.25 24.99
CA THR A 122 -3.41 -18.61 23.64
C THR A 122 -4.90 -18.31 23.54
N ILE A 123 -5.24 -17.28 22.77
CA ILE A 123 -6.59 -16.75 22.65
C ILE A 123 -7.09 -16.97 21.22
N SER A 124 -8.27 -17.59 21.09
CA SER A 124 -9.03 -17.69 19.84
C SER A 124 -10.47 -17.24 20.10
N SER A 125 -10.85 -16.06 19.60
CA SER A 125 -12.16 -15.48 19.95
C SER A 125 -13.31 -15.99 19.06
N GLY A 126 -13.00 -16.43 17.84
CA GLY A 126 -13.98 -17.04 16.95
C GLY A 126 -14.62 -16.02 16.02
N ALA A 127 -15.94 -16.01 15.85
CA ALA A 127 -16.60 -15.05 14.97
C ALA A 127 -17.33 -14.00 15.81
N GLY A 128 -17.41 -12.76 15.37
CA GLY A 128 -18.03 -11.72 16.19
C GLY A 128 -17.34 -10.39 15.98
N VAL A 129 -17.69 -9.41 16.78
CA VAL A 129 -16.84 -8.22 16.93
C VAL A 129 -16.27 -8.34 18.33
N ASP A 130 -15.04 -8.80 18.39
CA ASP A 130 -14.40 -9.20 19.63
C ASP A 130 -13.46 -8.11 20.16
N PHE A 131 -13.39 -8.02 21.48
CA PHE A 131 -12.54 -7.08 22.20
C PHE A 131 -11.51 -7.89 22.99
N ILE A 132 -10.24 -7.78 22.64
CA ILE A 132 -9.18 -8.67 23.14
C ILE A 132 -8.03 -7.85 23.73
N ARG A 133 -7.57 -8.24 24.91
CA ARG A 133 -6.30 -7.81 25.51
C ARG A 133 -5.58 -9.05 26.04
N GLY A 134 -4.44 -9.40 25.43
CA GLY A 134 -3.60 -10.53 25.89
C GLY A 134 -3.09 -10.27 27.30
N GLY A 135 -2.37 -9.16 27.46
CA GLY A 135 -1.83 -8.75 28.75
C GLY A 135 -0.32 -8.97 28.80
N GLU A 136 0.25 -9.19 29.97
CA GLU A 136 1.69 -9.37 30.13
C GLU A 136 2.14 -10.80 29.84
N GLY A 137 2.91 -11.03 28.79
CA GLY A 137 3.52 -12.34 28.54
C GLY A 137 3.65 -12.63 27.06
N LEU A 138 4.05 -13.86 26.71
CA LEU A 138 4.19 -14.25 25.32
C LEU A 138 2.87 -14.80 24.78
N ASP A 139 2.04 -13.91 24.25
CA ASP A 139 0.70 -14.23 23.80
C ASP A 139 0.62 -14.66 22.33
N THR A 140 -0.39 -15.47 22.03
CA THR A 140 -0.83 -15.83 20.68
C THR A 140 -2.32 -15.52 20.57
N ILE A 141 -2.67 -14.50 19.78
CA ILE A 141 -4.04 -14.03 19.59
C ILE A 141 -4.47 -14.34 18.14
N ASP A 142 -5.62 -14.98 18.01
CA ASP A 142 -6.41 -15.12 16.79
C ASP A 142 -7.82 -14.56 17.07
N ALA A 143 -8.10 -13.38 16.53
CA ALA A 143 -9.40 -12.72 16.70
C ALA A 143 -10.49 -13.34 15.79
N GLY A 144 -10.11 -14.23 14.86
CA GLY A 144 -11.04 -15.01 14.07
C GLY A 144 -11.74 -14.22 12.97
N SER A 145 -13.04 -13.95 13.03
CA SER A 145 -13.72 -13.24 11.94
C SER A 145 -14.70 -12.18 12.42
N GLY A 146 -14.59 -11.00 11.84
CA GLY A 146 -15.38 -9.81 12.07
C GLY A 146 -14.46 -8.61 12.18
N ASP A 147 -14.99 -7.48 12.64
CA ASP A 147 -14.19 -6.25 12.77
C ASP A 147 -13.70 -6.15 14.21
N ASP A 148 -12.56 -6.78 14.51
CA ASP A 148 -12.11 -7.01 15.87
C ASP A 148 -11.21 -5.90 16.42
N VAL A 149 -11.18 -5.80 17.75
CA VAL A 149 -10.46 -4.79 18.50
C VAL A 149 -9.46 -5.45 19.43
N ILE A 150 -8.18 -5.20 19.18
CA ILE A 150 -7.09 -5.69 20.01
C ILE A 150 -6.42 -4.52 20.71
N VAL A 151 -6.14 -4.65 21.99
CA VAL A 151 -5.51 -3.62 22.83
C VAL A 151 -4.20 -4.13 23.39
N VAL A 152 -3.17 -3.29 23.31
CA VAL A 152 -1.85 -3.54 23.87
C VAL A 152 -1.38 -2.31 24.65
N VAL A 153 -0.83 -2.54 25.85
CA VAL A 153 -0.37 -1.47 26.73
C VAL A 153 1.11 -1.62 27.07
N GLY A 154 1.90 -0.65 26.62
CA GLY A 154 3.32 -0.52 26.89
C GLY A 154 3.65 0.09 28.25
N THR A 155 4.84 0.69 28.33
CA THR A 155 5.25 1.46 29.51
C THR A 155 4.67 2.86 29.50
N THR A 156 4.26 3.37 30.65
CA THR A 156 3.56 4.65 30.76
C THR A 156 4.01 5.47 31.97
N SER A 157 3.76 6.77 31.91
CA SER A 157 3.94 7.67 33.06
C SER A 157 2.73 7.66 34.00
N ALA A 158 2.90 8.13 35.24
CA ALA A 158 1.92 8.00 36.32
C ALA A 158 0.58 8.72 36.10
N ASP A 159 0.53 9.70 35.21
CA ASP A 159 -0.67 10.51 34.90
C ASP A 159 -0.70 10.83 33.39
N GLN A 160 -0.35 9.83 32.57
CA GLN A 160 -0.28 10.00 31.12
C GLN A 160 -1.67 10.09 30.47
N TYR A 161 -2.63 9.33 31.00
CA TYR A 161 -3.96 9.15 30.43
C TYR A 161 -5.09 9.60 31.36
N ASP A 162 -6.17 10.07 30.77
CA ASP A 162 -7.45 10.34 31.42
C ASP A 162 -8.59 9.46 30.87
N GLY A 163 -9.80 9.64 31.38
CA GLY A 163 -10.93 8.77 31.03
C GLY A 163 -11.34 8.85 29.56
N ASN A 164 -11.07 9.97 28.88
CA ASN A 164 -11.38 10.13 27.45
C ASN A 164 -10.45 9.29 26.59
N ASP A 165 -9.21 9.05 27.03
CA ASP A 165 -8.28 8.19 26.29
C ASP A 165 -8.77 6.73 26.25
N ILE A 166 -9.67 6.33 27.15
CA ILE A 166 -10.31 5.02 27.15
C ILE A 166 -11.64 5.04 26.39
N THR A 167 -12.46 6.07 26.55
CA THR A 167 -13.80 6.14 25.96
C THR A 167 -13.85 6.73 24.55
N ASN A 168 -12.72 7.28 24.08
CA ASN A 168 -12.53 7.85 22.75
C ASN A 168 -11.02 7.98 22.38
N PRO A 169 -10.26 6.86 22.36
CA PRO A 169 -8.83 6.88 22.06
C PRO A 169 -8.55 7.54 20.72
N ALA A 170 -7.61 8.49 20.72
CA ALA A 170 -7.21 9.26 19.54
C ALA A 170 -8.39 9.86 18.74
N GLY A 171 -9.54 10.13 19.38
CA GLY A 171 -10.72 10.63 18.70
C GLY A 171 -11.44 9.60 17.79
N SER A 172 -11.13 8.31 17.93
CA SER A 172 -11.66 7.22 17.08
C SER A 172 -13.17 6.97 17.22
N GLY A 173 -13.79 7.43 18.31
CA GLY A 173 -15.18 7.18 18.66
C GLY A 173 -15.42 5.83 19.36
N MET A 174 -14.37 5.07 19.66
CA MET A 174 -14.46 3.76 20.31
C MET A 174 -14.43 3.86 21.84
N ASP A 175 -15.25 3.07 22.53
CA ASP A 175 -15.21 2.96 23.99
C ASP A 175 -14.56 1.62 24.41
N LEU A 176 -13.38 1.69 25.03
CA LEU A 176 -12.59 0.54 25.48
C LEU A 176 -12.71 0.28 26.99
N SER A 177 -13.71 0.87 27.66
CA SER A 177 -13.91 0.69 29.11
C SER A 177 -14.25 -0.75 29.54
N SER A 178 -14.55 -1.64 28.59
CA SER A 178 -14.69 -3.08 28.80
C SER A 178 -13.36 -3.82 28.96
N LEU A 179 -12.26 -3.27 28.41
CA LEU A 179 -10.92 -3.86 28.44
C LEU A 179 -9.94 -3.11 29.34
N LEU A 180 -10.16 -1.81 29.52
CA LEU A 180 -9.22 -0.90 30.14
C LEU A 180 -9.84 -0.09 31.27
N SER A 181 -9.02 0.15 32.28
CA SER A 181 -9.23 1.16 33.31
C SER A 181 -8.03 2.12 33.39
N LEU A 182 -8.18 3.25 34.06
CA LEU A 182 -7.05 4.17 34.29
C LEU A 182 -5.92 3.52 35.10
N ALA A 183 -6.25 2.55 35.96
CA ALA A 183 -5.25 1.82 36.72
C ALA A 183 -4.47 0.82 35.85
N ASP A 184 -5.09 0.34 34.75
CA ASP A 184 -4.38 -0.46 33.76
C ASP A 184 -3.36 0.37 33.01
N LEU A 185 -3.72 1.61 32.65
CA LEU A 185 -2.92 2.46 31.78
C LEU A 185 -1.85 3.26 32.52
N ASN A 186 -2.13 3.90 33.66
CA ASN A 186 -1.24 4.91 34.24
C ASN A 186 -0.17 4.32 35.17
N GLY A 187 1.09 4.70 34.96
CA GLY A 187 2.22 4.34 35.80
C GLY A 187 2.78 2.93 35.59
N ARG A 188 2.57 2.36 34.41
CA ARG A 188 3.10 1.04 34.05
C ARG A 188 4.60 1.12 33.81
N THR A 189 5.33 0.22 34.46
CA THR A 189 6.79 0.11 34.30
C THR A 189 7.21 -1.07 33.43
N VAL A 190 6.24 -1.88 32.99
CA VAL A 190 6.43 -3.08 32.18
C VAL A 190 5.48 -2.99 30.97
N SER A 191 6.03 -3.25 29.79
CA SER A 191 5.27 -3.40 28.55
C SER A 191 4.58 -4.76 28.55
N GLU A 192 3.34 -4.81 28.07
CA GLU A 192 2.64 -6.08 27.77
C GLU A 192 3.37 -6.84 26.66
N VAL A 193 3.98 -6.12 25.71
CA VAL A 193 4.63 -6.71 24.54
C VAL A 193 5.97 -7.36 24.86
N VAL A 194 6.12 -8.58 24.38
CA VAL A 194 7.31 -9.43 24.37
C VAL A 194 7.61 -9.90 22.94
N SER A 195 8.90 -10.00 22.60
CA SER A 195 9.31 -10.53 21.29
C SER A 195 8.89 -11.99 21.11
N GLY A 196 8.31 -12.28 19.94
CA GLY A 196 7.78 -13.59 19.56
C GLY A 196 6.26 -13.68 19.61
N GLU A 197 5.57 -12.66 20.14
CA GLU A 197 4.11 -12.60 20.16
C GLU A 197 3.50 -12.71 18.76
N THR A 198 2.28 -13.20 18.70
CA THR A 198 1.48 -13.23 17.47
C THR A 198 0.13 -12.56 17.71
N ILE A 199 -0.19 -11.57 16.90
CA ILE A 199 -1.49 -10.91 16.88
C ILE A 199 -2.05 -11.05 15.47
N ASP A 200 -3.02 -11.93 15.33
CA ASP A 200 -3.79 -12.11 14.10
C ASP A 200 -5.19 -11.54 14.28
N GLY A 201 -5.53 -10.49 13.52
CA GLY A 201 -6.87 -9.95 13.49
C GLY A 201 -7.87 -10.87 12.79
N GLY A 202 -7.41 -11.86 12.02
CA GLY A 202 -8.29 -12.72 11.25
C GLY A 202 -9.09 -11.97 10.17
N GLY A 203 -10.27 -12.44 9.79
CA GLY A 203 -11.02 -11.89 8.65
C GLY A 203 -11.89 -10.70 9.01
N GLY A 204 -11.63 -9.52 8.43
CA GLY A 204 -12.46 -8.32 8.59
C GLY A 204 -11.59 -7.07 8.67
N ASN A 205 -12.13 -5.96 9.19
CA ASN A 205 -11.40 -4.71 9.38
C ASN A 205 -10.95 -4.56 10.84
N ASN A 206 -9.81 -5.16 11.15
CA ASN A 206 -9.34 -5.26 12.53
C ASN A 206 -8.51 -4.05 12.94
N THR A 207 -8.65 -3.64 14.20
CA THR A 207 -7.98 -2.47 14.76
C THR A 207 -7.11 -2.86 15.96
N LEU A 208 -5.83 -2.47 15.91
CA LEU A 208 -4.90 -2.58 17.03
C LEU A 208 -4.76 -1.21 17.71
N TYR A 209 -5.10 -1.15 19.00
CA TYR A 209 -4.93 0.01 19.85
C TYR A 209 -3.68 -0.12 20.70
N ILE A 210 -2.83 0.91 20.65
CA ILE A 210 -1.59 1.01 21.40
C ILE A 210 -1.72 2.13 22.43
N TYR A 211 -1.34 1.81 23.67
CA TYR A 211 -1.14 2.77 24.75
C TYR A 211 0.27 2.64 25.31
N GLY A 212 0.87 3.74 25.74
CA GLY A 212 2.24 3.82 26.21
C GLY A 212 3.27 3.62 25.11
N THR A 213 4.54 3.57 25.53
CA THR A 213 5.65 3.24 24.64
C THR A 213 5.68 1.74 24.40
N VAL A 214 5.48 1.33 23.15
CA VAL A 214 5.46 -0.08 22.73
C VAL A 214 6.47 -0.35 21.61
N ASP A 215 7.17 -1.47 21.69
CA ASP A 215 8.02 -1.98 20.60
C ASP A 215 7.41 -3.25 20.01
N LEU A 216 6.87 -3.14 18.80
CA LEU A 216 6.25 -4.23 18.05
C LEU A 216 7.22 -4.93 17.10
N THR A 217 8.48 -4.51 16.98
CA THR A 217 9.41 -5.04 15.96
C THR A 217 9.64 -6.55 16.07
N GLY A 218 9.45 -7.12 17.26
CA GLY A 218 9.53 -8.55 17.53
C GLY A 218 8.21 -9.31 17.45
N VAL A 219 7.10 -8.66 17.09
CA VAL A 219 5.75 -9.23 17.09
C VAL A 219 5.33 -9.60 15.67
N THR A 220 4.74 -10.78 15.51
CA THR A 220 4.10 -11.18 14.25
C THR A 220 2.71 -10.58 14.20
N LEU A 221 2.50 -9.62 13.31
CA LEU A 221 1.22 -8.97 13.07
C LEU A 221 0.65 -9.50 11.75
N THR A 222 -0.61 -9.92 11.75
CA THR A 222 -1.32 -10.34 10.54
C THR A 222 -2.77 -9.90 10.54
N ASN A 223 -3.30 -9.64 9.36
CA ASN A 223 -4.71 -9.27 9.14
C ASN A 223 -5.22 -8.12 10.02
N LEU A 224 -4.36 -7.13 10.27
CA LEU A 224 -4.72 -5.87 10.93
C LEU A 224 -4.82 -4.76 9.89
N THR A 225 -5.97 -4.10 9.82
CA THR A 225 -6.25 -3.04 8.85
C THR A 225 -5.87 -1.68 9.41
N GLN A 226 -6.13 -1.46 10.70
CA GLN A 226 -5.97 -0.17 11.36
C GLN A 226 -5.06 -0.27 12.58
N LEU A 227 -4.22 0.74 12.77
CA LEU A 227 -3.42 0.96 13.97
C LEU A 227 -3.83 2.29 14.58
N VAL A 228 -4.12 2.30 15.88
CA VAL A 228 -4.41 3.54 16.63
C VAL A 228 -3.38 3.67 17.75
N VAL A 229 -2.58 4.72 17.69
CA VAL A 229 -1.45 4.96 18.59
C VAL A 229 -1.79 6.10 19.54
N ASN A 230 -1.90 5.83 20.83
CA ASN A 230 -2.16 6.85 21.87
C ASN A 230 -0.87 7.21 22.64
N SER A 231 0.30 7.08 22.03
CA SER A 231 1.64 7.50 22.52
C SER A 231 2.67 7.10 21.47
N ASP A 232 3.59 6.17 21.78
CA ASP A 232 4.75 5.90 20.93
C ASP A 232 4.77 4.42 20.55
N VAL A 233 4.95 4.14 19.26
CA VAL A 233 5.08 2.76 18.78
C VAL A 233 6.34 2.61 17.96
N THR A 234 7.02 1.48 18.11
CA THR A 234 8.16 1.10 17.26
C THR A 234 7.77 -0.08 16.38
N LEU A 235 7.94 0.06 15.08
CA LEU A 235 7.57 -0.92 14.05
C LEU A 235 8.70 -1.09 13.04
N THR A 236 8.68 -2.22 12.34
CA THR A 236 9.50 -2.40 11.13
C THR A 236 8.76 -1.87 9.91
N GLN A 237 9.48 -1.51 8.84
CA GLN A 237 8.88 -1.09 7.57
C GLN A 237 7.90 -2.14 7.01
N ALA A 238 8.20 -3.44 7.15
CA ALA A 238 7.30 -4.50 6.70
C ALA A 238 5.96 -4.53 7.45
N GLN A 239 5.97 -4.23 8.76
CA GLN A 239 4.74 -4.17 9.55
C GLN A 239 3.91 -2.92 9.24
N ILE A 240 4.53 -1.82 8.83
CA ILE A 240 3.79 -0.60 8.47
C ILE A 240 2.99 -0.82 7.18
N ASN A 241 3.59 -1.50 6.19
CA ASN A 241 2.98 -1.75 4.88
C ASN A 241 1.68 -2.59 4.91
N GLN A 242 1.33 -3.21 6.04
CA GLN A 242 0.10 -3.98 6.16
C GLN A 242 -1.11 -3.11 6.53
N PHE A 243 -0.88 -1.93 7.12
CA PHE A 243 -1.94 -1.04 7.58
C PHE A 243 -2.40 -0.11 6.46
N THR A 244 -3.71 0.07 6.33
CA THR A 244 -4.29 1.13 5.48
C THR A 244 -4.53 2.43 6.25
N THR A 245 -4.46 2.36 7.58
CA THR A 245 -4.76 3.48 8.48
C THR A 245 -3.88 3.37 9.72
N ILE A 246 -3.17 4.45 10.04
CA ILE A 246 -2.38 4.61 11.26
C ILE A 246 -2.74 5.96 11.87
N LYS A 247 -3.55 5.95 12.93
CA LYS A 247 -4.01 7.18 13.59
C LYS A 247 -3.24 7.46 14.87
N GLY A 248 -2.99 8.73 15.12
CA GLY A 248 -2.45 9.21 16.38
C GLY A 248 -3.38 10.17 17.12
N ASP A 249 -2.97 10.57 18.32
CA ASP A 249 -3.67 11.49 19.21
C ASP A 249 -3.28 12.97 18.98
N GLY A 250 -2.50 13.25 17.94
CA GLY A 250 -1.90 14.55 17.61
C GLY A 250 -0.47 14.73 18.15
N SER A 251 -0.03 13.88 19.08
CA SER A 251 1.33 13.86 19.64
C SER A 251 2.02 12.50 19.49
N SER A 252 1.31 11.50 18.94
CA SER A 252 1.84 10.14 18.80
C SER A 252 3.11 10.08 17.95
N VAL A 253 4.05 9.24 18.38
CA VAL A 253 5.33 9.04 17.70
C VAL A 253 5.39 7.66 17.06
N LEU A 254 5.55 7.61 15.74
CA LEU A 254 5.78 6.38 14.99
C LEU A 254 7.28 6.22 14.73
N ASN A 255 7.91 5.29 15.44
CA ASN A 255 9.32 4.94 15.26
C ASN A 255 9.43 3.78 14.27
N ILE A 256 10.17 3.98 13.19
CA ILE A 256 10.39 3.02 12.12
C ILE A 256 11.83 2.52 12.21
N THR A 257 11.95 1.24 12.52
CA THR A 257 13.24 0.56 12.53
C THR A 257 13.52 -0.02 11.16
N VAL A 258 14.61 0.46 10.56
CA VAL A 258 15.17 -0.11 9.33
C VAL A 258 16.32 -1.05 9.72
N PRO A 259 16.33 -2.33 9.29
CA PRO A 259 17.41 -3.25 9.63
C PRO A 259 18.78 -2.76 9.16
N ASP A 260 19.82 -2.99 9.98
CA ASP A 260 21.19 -2.63 9.64
C ASP A 260 21.65 -3.25 8.31
N GLY A 261 22.17 -2.42 7.41
CA GLY A 261 22.65 -2.87 6.10
C GLY A 261 21.54 -3.21 5.09
N ALA A 262 20.29 -2.87 5.40
CA ALA A 262 19.22 -2.89 4.41
C ALA A 262 19.38 -1.70 3.45
N ASP A 263 19.75 -2.00 2.21
CA ASP A 263 19.79 -1.01 1.14
C ASP A 263 18.45 -0.99 0.38
N GLY A 264 17.97 0.20 0.02
CA GLY A 264 16.79 0.36 -0.83
C GLY A 264 15.46 0.03 -0.13
N VAL A 265 15.36 0.27 1.18
CA VAL A 265 14.10 0.12 1.90
C VAL A 265 13.12 1.21 1.48
N VAL A 266 11.95 0.79 0.99
CA VAL A 266 10.90 1.68 0.49
C VAL A 266 9.68 1.59 1.38
N LEU A 267 9.15 2.72 1.81
CA LEU A 267 7.90 2.81 2.57
C LEU A 267 6.90 3.61 1.76
N ASP A 268 5.76 3.01 1.45
CA ASP A 268 4.73 3.62 0.63
C ASP A 268 3.59 4.14 1.51
N PHE A 269 3.42 5.46 1.51
CA PHE A 269 2.34 6.14 2.22
C PHE A 269 1.23 6.65 1.30
N SER A 270 1.30 6.37 -0.01
CA SER A 270 0.38 6.95 -1.00
C SER A 270 -1.10 6.61 -0.76
N ASN A 271 -1.40 5.59 0.07
CA ASN A 271 -2.76 5.17 0.40
C ASN A 271 -2.95 4.87 1.90
N VAL A 272 -2.15 5.49 2.77
CA VAL A 272 -2.21 5.28 4.21
C VAL A 272 -2.74 6.55 4.88
N ASP A 273 -3.85 6.45 5.60
CA ASP A 273 -4.35 7.55 6.44
C ASP A 273 -3.47 7.66 7.70
N LEU A 274 -2.67 8.74 7.78
CA LEU A 274 -1.73 9.03 8.86
C LEU A 274 -2.25 10.10 9.85
N THR A 275 -3.56 10.32 9.90
CA THR A 275 -4.15 11.41 10.68
C THR A 275 -3.75 11.37 12.15
N GLY A 276 -3.23 12.49 12.66
CA GLY A 276 -2.95 12.68 14.08
C GLY A 276 -1.61 12.12 14.54
N ILE A 277 -0.75 11.70 13.62
CA ILE A 277 0.63 11.32 13.95
C ILE A 277 1.44 12.59 14.18
N GLY A 278 1.94 12.79 15.40
CA GLY A 278 2.73 13.98 15.73
C GLY A 278 4.12 13.94 15.09
N GLU A 279 4.76 12.77 15.08
CA GLU A 279 6.13 12.63 14.60
C GLU A 279 6.37 11.23 14.01
N ILE A 280 7.11 11.17 12.90
CA ILE A 280 7.65 9.93 12.34
C ILE A 280 9.18 9.95 12.44
N ASN A 281 9.71 8.95 13.15
CA ASN A 281 11.13 8.79 13.44
C ASN A 281 11.69 7.61 12.70
N VAL A 282 12.80 7.79 11.98
CA VAL A 282 13.44 6.67 11.26
C VAL A 282 14.89 6.47 11.69
N SER A 283 15.25 5.22 12.00
CA SER A 283 16.57 4.83 12.51
C SER A 283 17.58 4.40 11.45
N GLY A 284 17.21 4.40 10.17
CA GLY A 284 18.06 4.01 9.06
C GLY A 284 17.62 4.64 7.74
N ASN A 285 18.38 4.39 6.68
CA ASN A 285 18.11 5.01 5.38
C ASN A 285 16.83 4.44 4.77
N ILE A 286 15.93 5.33 4.36
CA ILE A 286 14.63 4.92 3.80
C ILE A 286 14.25 5.83 2.63
N THR A 287 13.57 5.24 1.65
CA THR A 287 12.84 5.99 0.63
C THR A 287 11.37 6.00 1.00
N ILE A 288 10.80 7.20 1.19
CA ILE A 288 9.37 7.38 1.37
C ILE A 288 8.75 7.65 0.00
N THR A 289 7.82 6.80 -0.38
CA THR A 289 7.03 6.93 -1.60
C THR A 289 5.68 7.54 -1.28
N ILE A 290 5.35 8.60 -2.01
CA ILE A 290 4.08 9.33 -1.91
C ILE A 290 3.63 9.78 -3.31
N SER A 291 2.34 9.94 -3.53
CA SER A 291 1.79 10.55 -4.73
C SER A 291 1.83 12.08 -4.67
N SER A 292 1.62 12.64 -3.47
CA SER A 292 1.71 14.07 -3.18
C SER A 292 1.97 14.30 -1.69
N LEU A 293 2.27 15.53 -1.27
CA LEU A 293 2.39 15.86 0.15
C LEU A 293 1.06 15.71 0.92
N ALA A 294 -0.09 15.67 0.23
CA ALA A 294 -1.37 15.43 0.87
C ALA A 294 -1.49 14.01 1.46
N ASP A 295 -0.72 13.05 0.97
CA ASP A 295 -0.67 11.68 1.53
C ASP A 295 -0.07 11.67 2.94
N LEU A 296 0.64 12.73 3.30
CA LEU A 296 1.24 12.93 4.61
C LEU A 296 0.44 13.93 5.46
N GLU A 297 -0.75 14.32 5.01
CA GLU A 297 -1.63 15.20 5.78
C GLU A 297 -1.94 14.57 7.15
N GLY A 298 -1.78 15.37 8.19
CA GLY A 298 -1.97 14.92 9.57
C GLY A 298 -0.72 14.37 10.24
N VAL A 299 0.41 14.27 9.52
CA VAL A 299 1.73 14.07 10.12
C VAL A 299 2.35 15.41 10.50
N GLY A 300 2.83 15.54 11.74
CA GLY A 300 3.46 16.77 12.23
C GLY A 300 4.87 16.98 11.69
N ASN A 301 5.75 15.98 11.79
CA ASN A 301 7.14 16.09 11.34
C ASN A 301 7.76 14.72 11.02
N PHE A 302 8.76 14.72 10.13
CA PHE A 302 9.63 13.60 9.84
C PHE A 302 11.06 13.91 10.27
N ILE A 303 11.61 13.07 11.14
CA ILE A 303 13.01 13.20 11.59
C ILE A 303 13.79 11.88 11.45
N THR A 304 15.07 12.02 11.13
CA THR A 304 16.03 10.91 11.16
C THR A 304 16.88 10.98 12.42
N SER A 305 17.38 9.81 12.83
CA SER A 305 18.36 9.70 13.91
C SER A 305 19.63 8.99 13.42
N GLY A 306 20.75 9.18 14.14
CA GLY A 306 21.96 8.38 13.92
C GLY A 306 22.69 8.56 12.57
N GLY A 307 22.38 9.62 11.82
CA GLY A 307 22.94 9.83 10.46
C GLY A 307 22.15 9.15 9.35
N ALA A 308 20.93 8.68 9.64
CA ALA A 308 20.01 8.19 8.63
C ALA A 308 19.60 9.29 7.64
N SER A 309 19.35 8.88 6.39
CA SER A 309 18.87 9.73 5.31
C SER A 309 17.43 9.41 4.93
N PHE A 310 16.60 10.45 4.77
CA PHE A 310 15.36 10.35 4.01
C PHE A 310 15.63 10.55 2.53
N ASN A 311 15.09 9.66 1.70
CA ASN A 311 14.90 9.91 0.28
C ASN A 311 13.40 10.01 0.02
N LEU A 312 12.99 10.94 -0.84
CA LEU A 312 11.60 11.07 -1.26
C LEU A 312 11.44 10.56 -2.69
N ALA A 313 10.39 9.79 -2.94
CA ALA A 313 9.99 9.39 -4.27
C ALA A 313 8.53 9.80 -4.49
N PHE A 314 8.32 10.74 -5.40
CA PHE A 314 6.99 11.19 -5.78
C PHE A 314 6.50 10.38 -6.98
N ILE A 315 5.43 9.62 -6.83
CA ILE A 315 4.84 8.79 -7.89
C ILE A 315 3.42 9.29 -8.13
N ALA A 316 3.29 10.43 -8.82
CA ALA A 316 1.98 10.92 -9.22
C ALA A 316 1.36 10.01 -10.28
N GLY A 317 0.03 10.04 -10.37
CA GLY A 317 -0.71 9.41 -11.46
C GLY A 317 -0.67 10.28 -12.73
N GLU A 318 -1.70 10.14 -13.56
CA GLU A 318 -1.84 10.89 -14.83
C GLU A 318 -2.09 12.40 -14.63
N THR A 319 -2.33 12.86 -13.39
CA THR A 319 -2.62 14.25 -13.09
C THR A 319 -1.34 15.01 -12.74
N PRO A 320 -1.06 16.15 -13.42
CA PRO A 320 0.04 17.03 -13.05
C PRO A 320 -0.02 17.40 -11.57
N THR A 321 1.07 17.14 -10.87
CA THR A 321 1.21 17.38 -9.42
C THR A 321 2.37 18.33 -9.20
N GLU A 322 2.08 19.50 -8.65
CA GLU A 322 3.10 20.48 -8.26
C GLU A 322 3.38 20.36 -6.76
N ILE A 323 4.65 20.39 -6.38
CA ILE A 323 5.12 20.33 -4.99
C ILE A 323 6.08 21.48 -4.75
N SER A 324 5.94 22.22 -3.64
CA SER A 324 6.92 23.25 -3.28
C SER A 324 8.02 22.68 -2.39
N LEU A 325 9.26 23.11 -2.62
CA LEU A 325 10.39 22.82 -1.74
C LEU A 325 10.17 23.37 -0.32
N GLN A 326 9.44 24.48 -0.18
CA GLN A 326 9.09 25.02 1.14
C GLN A 326 8.18 24.05 1.89
N GLU A 327 7.17 23.48 1.23
CA GLU A 327 6.27 22.51 1.86
C GLU A 327 7.01 21.24 2.30
N ILE A 328 7.98 20.78 1.49
CA ILE A 328 8.88 19.69 1.91
C ILE A 328 9.66 20.10 3.16
N SER A 329 10.20 21.32 3.21
CA SER A 329 10.97 21.79 4.36
C SER A 329 10.15 21.98 5.63
N ASP A 330 8.85 22.24 5.50
CA ASP A 330 7.95 22.39 6.64
C ASP A 330 7.65 21.03 7.29
N MET A 331 7.76 19.93 6.52
CA MET A 331 7.44 18.57 6.97
C MET A 331 8.66 17.72 7.32
N PHE A 332 9.81 17.96 6.68
CA PHE A 332 11.00 17.13 6.82
C PHE A 332 12.15 17.95 7.40
N ALA A 333 12.79 17.44 8.45
CA ALA A 333 14.00 18.05 9.01
C ALA A 333 15.27 17.82 8.15
N GLY A 334 15.21 16.90 7.17
CA GLY A 334 16.30 16.66 6.24
C GLY A 334 15.94 15.63 5.17
N VAL A 335 16.34 15.87 3.93
CA VAL A 335 16.09 15.01 2.76
C VAL A 335 17.38 14.94 1.95
N THR A 336 17.90 13.74 1.71
CA THR A 336 19.16 13.54 0.99
C THR A 336 18.97 13.51 -0.52
N SER A 337 17.88 12.92 -1.00
CA SER A 337 17.55 12.90 -2.42
C SER A 337 16.05 12.94 -2.67
N ILE A 338 15.68 13.49 -3.83
CA ILE A 338 14.30 13.52 -4.31
C ILE A 338 14.27 12.83 -5.68
N ASN A 339 13.35 11.90 -5.85
CA ASN A 339 13.01 11.29 -7.13
C ASN A 339 11.63 11.77 -7.56
N LEU A 340 11.53 12.35 -8.75
CA LEU A 340 10.31 12.89 -9.31
C LEU A 340 9.80 11.92 -10.38
N GLY A 341 8.62 11.35 -10.16
CA GLY A 341 7.90 10.53 -11.13
C GLY A 341 7.34 11.37 -12.28
N ASP A 342 6.73 10.69 -13.25
CA ASP A 342 6.03 11.34 -14.36
C ASP A 342 4.97 12.33 -13.83
N HIS A 343 4.79 13.44 -14.55
CA HIS A 343 3.82 14.50 -14.21
C HIS A 343 4.03 15.19 -12.84
N VAL A 344 5.16 14.96 -12.18
CA VAL A 344 5.51 15.66 -10.94
C VAL A 344 6.43 16.84 -11.25
N THR A 345 6.04 18.04 -10.80
CA THR A 345 6.89 19.23 -10.86
C THR A 345 7.28 19.68 -9.46
N LEU A 346 8.58 19.72 -9.16
CA LEU A 346 9.10 20.33 -7.93
C LEU A 346 9.40 21.82 -8.19
N LYS A 347 8.75 22.70 -7.42
CA LYS A 347 9.01 24.14 -7.38
C LYS A 347 10.08 24.47 -6.34
N VAL A 348 11.19 25.04 -6.80
CA VAL A 348 12.31 25.52 -5.98
C VAL A 348 12.07 26.99 -5.64
N ASP A 349 11.04 27.26 -4.85
CA ASP A 349 10.63 28.63 -4.49
C ASP A 349 11.59 29.31 -3.49
N ALA A 350 12.37 28.51 -2.75
CA ALA A 350 13.35 28.94 -1.75
C ALA A 350 14.62 28.08 -1.90
N PRO A 351 15.54 28.42 -2.82
CA PRO A 351 16.65 27.56 -3.22
C PRO A 351 17.68 27.28 -2.10
N GLU A 352 17.76 28.15 -1.09
CA GLU A 352 18.57 27.92 0.11
C GLU A 352 18.16 26.66 0.88
N LEU A 353 16.90 26.25 0.78
CA LEU A 353 16.37 25.06 1.45
C LEU A 353 16.95 23.77 0.90
N LEU A 354 17.47 23.75 -0.34
CA LEU A 354 18.18 22.59 -0.87
C LEU A 354 19.37 22.22 0.03
N ALA A 355 20.12 23.23 0.48
CA ALA A 355 21.27 23.02 1.36
C ALA A 355 20.86 22.79 2.82
N GLU A 356 19.81 23.47 3.30
CA GLU A 356 19.29 23.31 4.67
C GLU A 356 18.74 21.90 4.90
N LEU A 357 17.98 21.37 3.94
CA LEU A 357 17.48 20.00 3.98
C LEU A 357 18.57 18.97 3.72
N GLY A 358 19.72 19.38 3.19
CA GLY A 358 20.81 18.47 2.83
C GLY A 358 20.55 17.67 1.55
N ILE A 359 19.77 18.21 0.62
CA ILE A 359 19.49 17.60 -0.68
C ILE A 359 20.78 17.60 -1.50
N THR A 360 21.18 16.42 -1.97
CA THR A 360 22.39 16.21 -2.77
C THR A 360 22.11 15.80 -4.20
N SER A 361 20.91 15.29 -4.47
CA SER A 361 20.49 14.91 -5.82
C SER A 361 18.99 15.00 -6.02
N ILE A 362 18.59 15.46 -7.21
CA ILE A 362 17.21 15.39 -7.70
C ILE A 362 17.23 14.61 -9.02
N SER A 363 16.41 13.57 -9.11
CA SER A 363 16.43 12.62 -10.24
C SER A 363 15.02 12.25 -10.67
N GLY A 364 14.89 11.56 -11.80
CA GLY A 364 13.65 10.96 -12.25
C GLY A 364 13.16 11.53 -13.57
N ASN A 365 11.91 11.24 -13.87
CA ASN A 365 11.20 11.54 -15.10
C ASN A 365 10.27 12.76 -14.98
N GLY A 366 10.08 13.27 -13.77
CA GLY A 366 9.42 14.55 -13.53
C GLY A 366 10.30 15.75 -13.85
N SER A 367 9.79 16.90 -13.43
CA SER A 367 10.28 18.22 -13.81
C SER A 367 10.67 19.04 -12.59
N LEU A 368 11.61 19.94 -12.79
CA LEU A 368 12.04 20.89 -11.78
C LEU A 368 11.79 22.30 -12.32
N GLN A 369 11.21 23.17 -11.49
CA GLN A 369 10.96 24.57 -11.80
C GLN A 369 11.64 25.43 -10.74
N ALA A 370 12.45 26.39 -11.18
CA ALA A 370 13.12 27.35 -10.32
C ALA A 370 12.99 28.76 -10.92
N ASP A 371 13.17 29.77 -10.09
CA ASP A 371 13.24 31.14 -10.58
C ASP A 371 14.57 31.40 -11.35
N ASP A 372 14.57 32.41 -12.22
CA ASP A 372 15.77 32.83 -12.96
C ASP A 372 16.67 33.73 -12.09
N THR A 373 16.93 33.31 -10.85
CA THR A 373 17.85 34.00 -9.95
C THR A 373 19.23 33.34 -9.96
N ILE A 374 20.27 34.15 -9.72
CA ILE A 374 21.62 33.64 -9.52
C ILE A 374 21.68 32.68 -8.31
N GLU A 375 20.84 32.93 -7.31
CA GLU A 375 20.76 32.13 -6.09
C GLU A 375 20.23 30.73 -6.39
N ALA A 376 19.11 30.61 -7.11
CA ALA A 376 18.59 29.32 -7.55
C ALA A 376 19.57 28.56 -8.44
N ARG A 377 20.15 29.23 -9.44
CA ARG A 377 21.17 28.60 -10.30
C ARG A 377 22.36 28.07 -9.49
N THR A 378 22.87 28.86 -8.54
CA THR A 378 24.01 28.46 -7.70
C THR A 378 23.65 27.29 -6.78
N ALA A 379 22.43 27.28 -6.23
CA ALA A 379 21.99 26.18 -5.38
C ALA A 379 21.84 24.87 -6.18
N LEU A 380 21.26 24.95 -7.38
CA LEU A 380 21.08 23.82 -8.29
C LEU A 380 22.40 23.28 -8.87
N ASP A 381 23.37 24.16 -9.16
CA ASP A 381 24.72 23.76 -9.62
C ASP A 381 25.49 22.95 -8.56
N ASN A 382 25.11 23.02 -7.28
CA ASN A 382 25.77 22.28 -6.19
C ASN A 382 25.19 20.88 -5.95
N ILE A 383 24.13 20.49 -6.65
CA ILE A 383 23.50 19.18 -6.52
C ILE A 383 23.57 18.39 -7.82
N VAL A 384 23.43 17.07 -7.72
CA VAL A 384 23.35 16.20 -8.91
C VAL A 384 21.94 16.26 -9.47
N LEU A 385 21.79 16.77 -10.69
CA LEU A 385 20.52 16.81 -11.42
C LEU A 385 20.49 15.73 -12.50
N GLU A 386 19.59 14.77 -12.33
CA GLU A 386 19.24 13.74 -13.31
C GLU A 386 17.74 13.80 -13.62
N VAL A 387 17.22 15.02 -13.78
CA VAL A 387 15.84 15.35 -14.18
C VAL A 387 15.83 16.14 -15.48
N GLY A 388 14.68 16.17 -16.16
CA GLY A 388 14.53 16.94 -17.39
C GLY A 388 14.70 18.45 -17.16
N ALA A 389 15.63 19.08 -17.88
CA ALA A 389 15.83 20.54 -17.84
C ALA A 389 14.75 21.32 -18.64
N ILE A 390 13.93 20.60 -19.42
CA ILE A 390 12.86 21.14 -20.24
C ILE A 390 11.63 20.25 -20.08
N TYR A 391 10.48 20.88 -19.96
CA TYR A 391 9.19 20.23 -19.78
C TYR A 391 8.31 20.48 -21.00
N ALA A 392 8.09 19.42 -21.79
CA ALA A 392 7.14 19.40 -22.89
C ALA A 392 5.91 18.59 -22.46
N GLN A 393 4.73 19.21 -22.44
CA GLN A 393 3.48 18.54 -22.05
C GLN A 393 2.69 18.11 -23.29
N THR A 394 1.84 17.09 -23.12
CA THR A 394 0.96 16.63 -24.20
C THR A 394 -0.20 17.60 -24.41
N ASP A 395 -0.42 17.98 -25.67
CA ASP A 395 -1.53 18.84 -26.07
C ASP A 395 -2.61 18.04 -26.77
N ASN A 396 -3.87 18.25 -26.39
CA ASN A 396 -5.00 17.50 -26.94
C ASN A 396 -6.01 18.46 -27.57
N PHE A 397 -6.34 18.22 -28.83
CA PHE A 397 -7.30 19.01 -29.60
C PHE A 397 -8.31 18.12 -30.32
N THR A 398 -9.38 18.74 -30.81
CA THR A 398 -10.39 18.08 -31.64
C THR A 398 -10.67 18.94 -32.87
N THR A 399 -10.83 18.31 -34.02
CA THR A 399 -11.33 18.97 -35.23
C THR A 399 -12.38 18.08 -35.91
N ALA A 400 -13.13 18.67 -36.83
CA ALA A 400 -13.96 17.91 -37.76
C ALA A 400 -13.10 17.42 -38.93
N GLU A 401 -13.47 16.29 -39.54
CA GLU A 401 -12.92 15.92 -40.83
C GLU A 401 -13.17 17.01 -41.89
N ASP A 402 -12.33 17.01 -42.92
CA ASP A 402 -12.28 18.05 -43.97
C ASP A 402 -12.06 19.49 -43.46
N THR A 403 -11.82 19.64 -42.17
CA THR A 403 -11.63 20.94 -41.52
C THR A 403 -10.21 21.07 -41.02
N GLN A 404 -9.52 22.04 -41.60
CA GLN A 404 -8.19 22.42 -41.15
C GLN A 404 -8.25 23.12 -39.79
N ILE A 405 -7.39 22.71 -38.87
CA ILE A 405 -7.20 23.34 -37.55
C ILE A 405 -5.93 24.19 -37.54
N TYR A 406 -5.97 25.28 -36.77
CA TYR A 406 -4.87 26.22 -36.56
C TYR A 406 -4.56 26.23 -35.06
N LEU A 407 -3.33 25.86 -34.70
CA LEU A 407 -2.85 25.82 -33.34
C LEU A 407 -1.80 26.93 -33.14
N SER A 408 -2.04 27.84 -32.21
CA SER A 408 -1.07 28.86 -31.77
C SER A 408 0.17 28.17 -31.20
N ILE A 409 1.35 28.48 -31.73
CA ILE A 409 2.60 27.93 -31.18
C ILE A 409 2.77 28.41 -29.74
N SER A 410 2.50 29.67 -29.43
CA SER A 410 2.73 30.20 -28.07
C SER A 410 1.68 29.77 -27.06
N ASP A 411 0.41 29.68 -27.48
CA ASP A 411 -0.70 29.49 -26.53
C ASP A 411 -1.23 28.06 -26.51
N ASP A 412 -1.30 27.40 -27.68
CA ASP A 412 -1.88 26.06 -27.80
C ASP A 412 -0.83 24.97 -27.63
N ILE A 413 0.37 25.14 -28.22
CA ILE A 413 1.45 24.13 -28.14
C ILE A 413 2.39 24.40 -26.96
N LEU A 414 2.99 25.61 -26.89
CA LEU A 414 3.93 25.94 -25.82
C LEU A 414 3.25 26.43 -24.54
N GLY A 415 1.92 26.59 -24.53
CA GLY A 415 1.21 27.27 -23.44
C GLY A 415 1.35 26.58 -22.08
N ASN A 416 1.66 25.29 -22.09
CA ASN A 416 1.91 24.44 -20.93
C ASN A 416 3.38 23.96 -20.85
N ASP A 417 4.26 24.37 -21.77
CA ASP A 417 5.67 23.98 -21.78
C ASP A 417 6.54 24.96 -21.01
N SER A 418 7.66 24.48 -20.45
CA SER A 418 8.57 25.33 -19.69
C SER A 418 10.00 24.80 -19.64
N SER A 419 10.92 25.63 -19.16
CA SER A 419 12.30 25.24 -18.86
C SER A 419 12.55 25.29 -17.35
N LEU A 420 13.62 24.63 -16.91
CA LEU A 420 14.06 24.57 -15.52
C LEU A 420 14.06 25.94 -14.81
N TYR A 421 14.52 26.99 -15.50
CA TYR A 421 14.67 28.32 -14.93
C TYR A 421 13.48 29.26 -15.20
N GLY A 422 12.31 28.71 -15.56
CA GLY A 422 11.10 29.49 -15.85
C GLY A 422 11.24 30.40 -17.08
N SER A 423 12.27 30.18 -17.90
CA SER A 423 12.47 30.91 -19.15
C SER A 423 11.62 30.33 -20.28
N ASP A 424 11.28 31.17 -21.26
CA ASP A 424 10.55 30.76 -22.46
C ASP A 424 11.29 29.62 -23.17
N VAL A 425 10.57 28.54 -23.47
CA VAL A 425 11.05 27.49 -24.35
C VAL A 425 10.90 27.92 -25.80
N THR A 426 11.86 27.52 -26.63
CA THR A 426 11.84 27.80 -28.06
C THR A 426 11.28 26.62 -28.81
N PHE A 427 10.17 26.81 -29.52
CA PHE A 427 9.65 25.83 -30.48
C PHE A 427 10.62 25.69 -31.66
N ASN A 428 11.06 24.46 -31.92
CA ASN A 428 12.02 24.16 -32.99
C ASN A 428 11.32 23.62 -34.25
N ASN A 429 10.48 22.59 -34.09
CA ASN A 429 9.74 21.99 -35.19
C ASN A 429 8.56 21.13 -34.67
N ILE A 430 7.69 20.69 -35.59
CA ILE A 430 6.66 19.68 -35.35
C ILE A 430 6.54 18.77 -36.57
N SER A 431 6.23 17.50 -36.34
CA SER A 431 6.05 16.49 -37.38
C SER A 431 4.98 15.47 -37.00
N LEU A 432 4.30 14.92 -38.00
CA LEU A 432 3.39 13.77 -37.79
C LEU A 432 4.19 12.52 -37.38
N SER A 433 3.58 11.70 -36.53
CA SER A 433 4.14 10.46 -36.03
C SER A 433 3.26 9.27 -36.41
N GLY A 434 3.86 8.07 -36.53
CA GLY A 434 3.12 6.82 -36.77
C GLY A 434 2.27 6.80 -38.04
N SER A 435 1.04 6.28 -37.95
CA SER A 435 0.10 6.21 -39.08
C SER A 435 -0.41 7.58 -39.52
N SER A 436 -0.29 8.60 -38.68
CA SER A 436 -0.80 9.94 -38.95
C SER A 436 -0.05 10.62 -40.11
N THR A 437 1.17 10.19 -40.45
CA THR A 437 1.94 10.70 -41.60
C THR A 437 1.24 10.49 -42.94
N GLU A 438 0.35 9.51 -43.03
CA GLU A 438 -0.42 9.22 -44.25
C GLU A 438 -1.81 9.85 -44.23
N ASN A 439 -2.27 10.39 -43.09
CA ASN A 439 -3.67 10.77 -42.83
C ASN A 439 -3.88 12.28 -42.70
N ALA A 440 -2.82 13.08 -42.65
CA ALA A 440 -2.90 14.53 -42.62
C ALA A 440 -1.65 15.18 -43.22
N THR A 441 -1.72 16.49 -43.42
CA THR A 441 -0.55 17.33 -43.71
C THR A 441 -0.37 18.38 -42.62
N VAL A 442 0.88 18.67 -42.27
CA VAL A 442 1.25 19.66 -41.24
C VAL A 442 2.15 20.72 -41.84
N ARG A 443 1.83 21.99 -41.59
CA ARG A 443 2.63 23.14 -42.04
C ARG A 443 2.80 24.14 -40.90
N ILE A 444 4.00 24.67 -40.76
CA ILE A 444 4.28 25.76 -39.82
C ILE A 444 4.22 27.08 -40.58
N ASP A 445 3.48 28.05 -40.05
CA ASP A 445 3.46 29.43 -40.53
C ASP A 445 4.08 30.34 -39.48
N TYR A 446 5.40 30.58 -39.59
CA TYR A 446 6.17 31.35 -38.60
C TYR A 446 5.79 32.83 -38.56
N ASP A 447 5.24 33.39 -39.64
CA ASP A 447 4.81 34.80 -39.68
C ASP A 447 3.52 35.00 -38.85
N LEU A 448 2.68 33.97 -38.81
CA LEU A 448 1.44 33.94 -38.03
C LEU A 448 1.61 33.27 -36.66
N GLY A 449 2.72 32.57 -36.42
CA GLY A 449 3.00 31.86 -35.17
C GLY A 449 2.08 30.66 -34.95
N VAL A 450 1.66 29.97 -36.02
CA VAL A 450 0.71 28.85 -35.93
C VAL A 450 1.21 27.58 -36.62
N VAL A 451 0.81 26.43 -36.07
CA VAL A 451 0.84 25.14 -36.74
C VAL A 451 -0.52 24.91 -37.39
N ILE A 452 -0.47 24.54 -38.66
CA ILE A 452 -1.63 24.27 -39.50
C ILE A 452 -1.67 22.77 -39.75
N ILE A 453 -2.78 22.13 -39.35
CA ILE A 453 -3.02 20.70 -39.57
C ILE A 453 -4.23 20.56 -40.48
N THR A 454 -4.03 19.92 -41.63
CA THR A 454 -5.08 19.61 -42.59
C THR A 454 -5.25 18.09 -42.64
N PRO A 455 -6.29 17.51 -41.99
CA PRO A 455 -6.65 16.12 -42.20
C PRO A 455 -6.88 15.83 -43.68
N ASN A 456 -6.57 14.61 -44.13
CA ASN A 456 -6.93 14.18 -45.47
C ASN A 456 -8.45 14.12 -45.60
N GLU A 457 -8.93 14.25 -46.84
CA GLU A 457 -10.36 14.16 -47.12
C GLU A 457 -10.95 12.87 -46.55
N ASN A 458 -12.03 13.00 -45.77
CA ASN A 458 -12.80 11.91 -45.14
C ASN A 458 -11.99 11.02 -44.17
N TYR A 459 -10.93 11.56 -43.56
CA TYR A 459 -10.21 10.86 -42.52
C TYR A 459 -10.85 11.08 -41.16
N THR A 460 -11.13 9.98 -40.45
CA THR A 460 -11.62 9.98 -39.07
C THR A 460 -10.66 9.23 -38.14
N GLY A 461 -10.55 9.73 -36.91
CA GLY A 461 -9.67 9.17 -35.87
C GLY A 461 -8.52 10.08 -35.46
N ALA A 462 -7.63 9.55 -34.60
CA ALA A 462 -6.58 10.33 -33.96
C ALA A 462 -5.37 10.60 -34.88
N LEU A 463 -4.95 11.86 -34.93
CA LEU A 463 -3.68 12.30 -35.49
C LEU A 463 -2.68 12.56 -34.37
N GLU A 464 -1.56 11.84 -34.38
CA GLU A 464 -0.47 12.01 -33.42
C GLU A 464 0.68 12.80 -34.08
N LEU A 465 1.15 13.83 -33.40
CA LEU A 465 2.27 14.67 -33.81
C LEU A 465 3.29 14.74 -32.68
N THR A 466 4.55 14.87 -33.04
CA THR A 466 5.64 15.13 -32.08
C THR A 466 6.32 16.44 -32.45
N TYR A 467 6.52 17.33 -31.48
CA TYR A 467 7.23 18.59 -31.63
C TYR A 467 8.51 18.60 -30.80
N ASN A 468 9.47 19.45 -31.16
CA ASN A 468 10.71 19.63 -30.40
C ASN A 468 10.81 21.05 -29.86
N ILE A 469 11.28 21.18 -28.63
CA ILE A 469 11.57 22.44 -27.96
C ILE A 469 13.00 22.46 -27.44
N SER A 470 13.55 23.66 -27.26
CA SER A 470 14.85 23.88 -26.62
C SER A 470 14.83 25.06 -25.66
N ASP A 471 15.68 25.02 -24.64
CA ASP A 471 15.94 26.17 -23.78
C ASP A 471 17.09 27.04 -24.31
N PHE A 472 17.39 28.12 -23.60
CA PHE A 472 18.50 29.03 -23.94
C PHE A 472 19.89 28.41 -23.70
N GLU A 473 19.97 27.34 -22.91
CA GLU A 473 21.21 26.60 -22.63
C GLU A 473 21.48 25.53 -23.71
N GLY A 474 20.53 25.33 -24.63
CA GLY A 474 20.63 24.42 -25.78
C GLY A 474 20.21 22.99 -25.48
N ASN A 475 19.63 22.73 -24.30
CA ASN A 475 18.97 21.46 -24.02
C ASN A 475 17.78 21.30 -24.98
N GLN A 476 17.39 20.07 -25.29
CA GLN A 476 16.30 19.77 -26.21
C GLN A 476 15.45 18.63 -25.67
N THR A 477 14.14 18.74 -25.82
CA THR A 477 13.19 17.65 -25.58
C THR A 477 12.08 17.69 -26.64
N SER A 478 11.24 16.66 -26.64
CA SER A 478 10.08 16.56 -27.52
C SER A 478 8.79 16.40 -26.72
N GLY A 479 7.71 17.01 -27.19
CA GLY A 479 6.34 16.77 -26.69
C GLY A 479 5.44 16.22 -27.78
N ASP A 480 4.25 15.79 -27.40
CA ASP A 480 3.26 15.19 -28.29
C ASP A 480 2.01 16.06 -28.40
N VAL A 481 1.44 16.14 -29.60
CA VAL A 481 0.13 16.74 -29.84
C VAL A 481 -0.79 15.67 -30.43
N SER A 482 -1.92 15.42 -29.78
CA SER A 482 -2.98 14.54 -30.30
C SER A 482 -4.15 15.39 -30.79
N VAL A 483 -4.62 15.11 -32.01
CA VAL A 483 -5.79 15.75 -32.60
C VAL A 483 -6.81 14.68 -32.99
N ASP A 484 -7.94 14.64 -32.29
CA ASP A 484 -9.04 13.74 -32.65
C ASP A 484 -9.87 14.35 -33.79
N VAL A 485 -9.93 13.64 -34.92
CA VAL A 485 -10.70 14.05 -36.10
C VAL A 485 -12.06 13.36 -36.08
N ALA A 486 -13.08 14.14 -35.69
CA ALA A 486 -14.45 13.68 -35.63
C ALA A 486 -15.08 13.58 -37.03
N SER A 487 -15.91 12.56 -37.24
CA SER A 487 -16.69 12.44 -38.47
C SER A 487 -17.69 13.59 -38.61
N VAL A 488 -17.91 14.00 -39.85
CA VAL A 488 -18.94 14.93 -40.29
C VAL A 488 -19.84 14.17 -41.26
N ASP A 489 -21.14 14.19 -40.98
CA ASP A 489 -22.14 13.47 -41.79
C ASP A 489 -22.18 13.97 -43.25
N ASP A 490 -21.63 13.17 -44.14
CA ASP A 490 -21.54 13.30 -45.58
C ASP A 490 -22.65 12.51 -46.30
N PRO A 491 -23.22 13.04 -47.39
CA PRO A 491 -24.19 12.31 -48.18
C PRO A 491 -23.54 11.10 -48.88
N ALA A 492 -24.08 9.91 -48.64
CA ALA A 492 -23.68 8.70 -49.34
C ALA A 492 -23.63 8.89 -50.86
N THR A 493 -22.55 8.45 -51.51
CA THR A 493 -22.36 8.64 -52.95
C THR A 493 -22.53 7.32 -53.70
N ALA A 494 -23.48 7.26 -54.63
CA ALA A 494 -23.67 6.13 -55.53
C ALA A 494 -22.79 6.26 -56.78
N TYR A 495 -21.83 5.35 -56.98
CA TYR A 495 -21.07 5.27 -58.23
C TYR A 495 -21.89 4.52 -59.27
N GLY A 496 -22.30 5.22 -60.32
CA GLY A 496 -23.16 4.73 -61.39
C GLY A 496 -22.68 3.41 -62.02
N ALA A 497 -23.22 2.30 -61.54
CA ALA A 497 -23.16 1.01 -62.19
C ALA A 497 -24.52 0.33 -62.07
N THR A 498 -25.17 0.09 -63.20
CA THR A 498 -26.33 -0.79 -63.29
C THR A 498 -25.91 -2.17 -62.78
N ALA A 499 -26.39 -2.59 -61.62
CA ALA A 499 -26.19 -3.96 -61.14
C ALA A 499 -27.00 -4.91 -62.05
N ILE A 500 -26.36 -5.46 -63.08
CA ILE A 500 -27.01 -6.44 -63.96
C ILE A 500 -27.05 -7.78 -63.22
N VAL A 501 -28.11 -8.01 -62.45
CA VAL A 501 -28.42 -9.34 -61.92
C VAL A 501 -29.09 -10.15 -63.04
N SER A 502 -28.33 -11.05 -63.69
CA SER A 502 -28.90 -12.02 -64.63
C SER A 502 -29.73 -13.06 -63.87
N ILE A 503 -31.05 -12.92 -63.87
CA ILE A 503 -31.96 -13.96 -63.40
C ILE A 503 -32.43 -14.83 -64.57
N GLY A 504 -32.14 -16.13 -64.51
CA GLY A 504 -32.72 -17.11 -65.42
C GLY A 504 -34.23 -17.21 -65.19
N GLU A 505 -34.98 -17.34 -66.29
CA GLU A 505 -36.44 -17.29 -66.33
C GLU A 505 -37.07 -18.17 -65.22
N THR A 506 -37.92 -17.56 -64.37
CA THR A 506 -38.72 -18.13 -63.27
C THR A 506 -38.08 -18.33 -61.89
N ARG A 507 -37.35 -17.34 -61.35
CA ARG A 507 -37.15 -17.20 -59.89
C ARG A 507 -37.49 -15.79 -59.40
N LYS A 508 -38.30 -15.68 -58.33
CA LYS A 508 -38.46 -14.43 -57.56
C LYS A 508 -37.12 -14.11 -56.89
N LEU A 509 -36.61 -12.90 -57.08
CA LEU A 509 -35.52 -12.35 -56.27
C LEU A 509 -36.13 -11.90 -54.93
N SER A 510 -35.71 -12.50 -53.83
CA SER A 510 -36.03 -12.04 -52.48
C SER A 510 -34.76 -11.47 -51.89
N ILE A 511 -34.71 -10.16 -51.70
CA ILE A 511 -33.66 -9.50 -50.92
C ILE A 511 -34.23 -9.43 -49.50
N ASP A 512 -33.80 -10.34 -48.63
CA ASP A 512 -34.13 -10.32 -47.21
C ASP A 512 -32.81 -10.17 -46.45
N GLY A 513 -32.58 -8.99 -45.89
CA GLY A 513 -31.36 -8.63 -45.16
C GLY A 513 -30.47 -7.61 -45.86
N ILE A 514 -29.58 -7.01 -45.05
CA ILE A 514 -28.54 -6.03 -45.42
C ILE A 514 -27.77 -6.58 -46.63
N VAL A 515 -28.02 -6.01 -47.81
CA VAL A 515 -27.16 -6.27 -48.96
C VAL A 515 -25.88 -5.50 -48.67
N GLU A 516 -24.77 -6.22 -48.45
CA GLU A 516 -23.45 -5.63 -48.67
C GLU A 516 -23.38 -5.27 -50.16
N ILE A 517 -23.76 -4.04 -50.49
CA ILE A 517 -23.49 -3.42 -51.79
C ILE A 517 -22.02 -2.96 -51.81
N GLY A 518 -21.13 -3.81 -51.29
CA GLY A 518 -19.73 -3.54 -51.00
C GLY A 518 -18.96 -3.22 -52.27
N GLY A 519 -18.97 -1.94 -52.63
CA GLY A 519 -18.25 -1.36 -53.77
C GLY A 519 -19.06 -0.46 -54.71
N ILE A 520 -20.38 -0.28 -54.53
CA ILE A 520 -21.21 0.56 -55.43
C ILE A 520 -21.75 1.81 -54.74
N ILE A 521 -21.98 1.76 -53.43
CA ILE A 521 -22.37 2.91 -52.60
C ILE A 521 -21.37 3.00 -51.47
N ILE A 522 -20.70 4.14 -51.38
CA ILE A 522 -19.75 4.43 -50.29
C ILE A 522 -20.43 5.46 -49.41
N ASP A 523 -20.66 5.06 -48.17
CA ASP A 523 -20.94 5.96 -47.07
C ASP A 523 -19.63 6.13 -46.30
N ARG A 524 -19.15 7.37 -46.21
CA ARG A 524 -17.78 7.64 -45.75
C ARG A 524 -17.69 7.72 -44.22
N ASP A 525 -18.82 7.90 -43.55
CA ASP A 525 -18.87 8.10 -42.09
C ASP A 525 -19.42 6.86 -41.36
N GLY A 526 -19.84 5.85 -42.10
CA GLY A 526 -20.29 4.56 -41.57
C GLY A 526 -21.76 4.54 -41.13
N ASP A 527 -22.55 5.50 -41.58
CA ASP A 527 -23.98 5.58 -41.37
C ASP A 527 -24.70 4.36 -41.96
N GLN A 528 -25.81 4.00 -41.30
CA GLN A 528 -26.59 2.85 -41.71
C GLN A 528 -27.37 3.18 -42.98
N LEU A 529 -26.95 2.61 -44.11
CA LEU A 529 -27.68 2.73 -45.36
C LEU A 529 -28.96 1.88 -45.37
N HIS A 530 -30.04 2.44 -45.91
CA HIS A 530 -31.32 1.75 -46.09
C HIS A 530 -31.74 1.73 -47.55
N ILE A 531 -32.20 0.57 -48.02
CA ILE A 531 -32.82 0.45 -49.35
C ILE A 531 -34.26 0.94 -49.26
N GLN A 532 -34.61 1.99 -50.00
CA GLN A 532 -35.93 2.61 -49.96
C GLN A 532 -36.92 1.99 -50.95
N ASP A 533 -36.48 1.61 -52.16
CA ASP A 533 -37.34 0.95 -53.15
C ASP A 533 -36.53 0.10 -54.15
N VAL A 534 -37.18 -0.90 -54.75
CA VAL A 534 -36.63 -1.78 -55.78
C VAL A 534 -37.61 -1.86 -56.93
N ASP A 535 -37.33 -1.16 -58.04
CA ASP A 535 -38.14 -1.20 -59.25
C ASP A 535 -37.63 -2.30 -60.20
N SER A 536 -38.55 -3.12 -60.72
CA SER A 536 -38.21 -4.24 -61.60
C SER A 536 -39.10 -4.24 -62.83
N ASP A 537 -38.49 -3.99 -63.99
CA ASP A 537 -39.08 -4.28 -65.30
C ASP A 537 -38.45 -5.56 -65.88
N LEU A 538 -39.09 -6.16 -66.90
CA LEU A 538 -38.69 -7.43 -67.53
C LEU A 538 -37.22 -7.46 -68.05
N SER A 539 -36.49 -6.34 -68.02
CA SER A 539 -35.11 -6.20 -68.47
C SER A 539 -34.13 -5.57 -67.47
N SER A 540 -34.55 -5.07 -66.30
CA SER A 540 -33.63 -4.45 -65.33
C SER A 540 -34.21 -4.33 -63.91
N LEU A 541 -33.31 -4.33 -62.92
CA LEU A 541 -33.57 -4.01 -61.51
C LEU A 541 -32.93 -2.65 -61.17
N VAL A 542 -33.70 -1.71 -60.61
CA VAL A 542 -33.21 -0.43 -60.09
C VAL A 542 -33.41 -0.41 -58.58
N ILE A 543 -32.35 -0.14 -57.81
CA ILE A 543 -32.38 -0.09 -56.34
C ILE A 543 -32.15 1.36 -55.91
N HIS A 544 -33.10 1.96 -55.19
CA HIS A 544 -32.94 3.26 -54.54
C HIS A 544 -32.47 3.09 -53.11
N VAL A 545 -31.40 3.78 -52.72
CA VAL A 545 -30.79 3.70 -51.40
C VAL A 545 -30.79 5.09 -50.76
N VAL A 546 -31.10 5.15 -49.47
CA VAL A 546 -31.26 6.39 -48.71
C VAL A 546 -30.48 6.23 -47.41
N SER A 547 -29.75 7.27 -47.03
CA SER A 547 -29.11 7.34 -45.71
C SER A 547 -30.18 7.60 -44.63
N THR A 548 -30.00 7.08 -43.43
CA THR A 548 -30.91 7.32 -42.30
C THR A 548 -30.95 8.78 -41.85
N THR A 549 -29.91 9.55 -42.15
CA THR A 549 -29.66 10.92 -41.69
C THR A 549 -29.88 11.96 -42.79
N HIS A 550 -29.62 11.60 -44.05
CA HIS A 550 -29.80 12.46 -45.22
C HIS A 550 -30.83 11.91 -46.25
N GLY A 551 -31.57 12.82 -46.89
CA GLY A 551 -32.58 12.50 -47.92
C GLY A 551 -31.98 11.79 -49.16
N SER A 552 -32.85 11.15 -49.94
CA SER A 552 -32.53 10.18 -51.02
C SER A 552 -31.31 10.51 -51.91
N VAL A 553 -30.47 9.51 -52.16
CA VAL A 553 -29.32 9.52 -53.09
C VAL A 553 -29.72 8.98 -54.47
#